data_AF-A0A934IN85-F1
#
_entry.id   AF-A0A934IN85-F1
#
_cell.length_a   1.000
_cell.length_b   1.000
_cell.length_c   1.000
_cell.angle_alpha   90.00
_cell.angle_beta   90.00
_cell.angle_gamma   90.00
#
_symmetry.space_group_name_H-M   'P 1'
#
loop_
_entity.id
_entity.type
_entity.pdbx_description
1 polymer ?
#
loop_
_entity_poly.entity_id
_entity_poly.type
_entity_poly.pdbx_seq_one_letter_code
_entity_poly.pdbx_strand_id
1 'polypeptide(L)'
;MQFLSFIGAITVFLIGVALAALEVTGWPLEITVIASVGVIGFIISGAIAYSAAKPIPFEFVGGYPSAWFDDIAEDKPMADALLEQLHHYEKMLQKNRASMDASARALKNAATAAGLTVGCCGASAVMISVFRTVASLATG
;
A
#
# COMPACT_ATOMS: atom_id res chain seq x y z
N MET A 1 9.11 3.24 0.15
CA MET A 1 8.49 4.54 0.47
C MET A 1 8.07 5.35 -0.76
N GLN A 2 8.82 5.35 -1.87
CA GLN A 2 8.47 6.09 -3.09
C GLN A 2 7.05 5.81 -3.64
N PHE A 3 6.59 4.56 -3.59
CA PHE A 3 5.25 4.17 -4.07
C PHE A 3 4.10 4.81 -3.27
N LEU A 4 4.21 4.84 -1.93
CA LEU A 4 3.19 5.44 -1.07
C LEU A 4 3.13 6.96 -1.26
N SER A 5 4.30 7.61 -1.37
CA SER A 5 4.40 9.05 -1.68
C SER A 5 3.79 9.39 -3.04
N PHE A 6 4.00 8.53 -4.04
CA PHE A 6 3.40 8.67 -5.37
C PHE A 6 1.87 8.55 -5.33
N ILE A 7 1.33 7.54 -4.65
CA ILE A 7 -0.13 7.39 -4.47
C ILE A 7 -0.71 8.64 -3.77
N GLY A 8 -0.03 9.12 -2.71
CA GLY A 8 -0.44 10.32 -1.99
C GLY A 8 -0.49 11.55 -2.90
N ALA A 9 0.57 11.79 -3.68
CA ALA A 9 0.64 12.92 -4.61
C ALA A 9 -0.47 12.89 -5.66
N ILE A 10 -0.73 11.73 -6.28
CA ILE A 10 -1.81 11.59 -7.26
C ILE A 10 -3.18 11.78 -6.63
N THR A 11 -3.40 11.25 -5.43
CA THR A 11 -4.68 11.40 -4.73
C THR A 11 -4.99 12.88 -4.50
N VAL A 12 -4.01 13.66 -4.01
CA VAL A 12 -4.17 15.11 -3.80
C VAL A 12 -4.42 15.84 -5.11
N PHE A 13 -3.69 15.49 -6.17
CA PHE A 13 -3.90 16.05 -7.49
C PHE A 13 -5.33 15.81 -8.00
N LEU A 14 -5.84 14.58 -7.90
CA LEU A 14 -7.18 14.22 -8.36
C LEU A 14 -8.29 14.91 -7.55
N ILE A 15 -8.09 15.10 -6.24
CA ILE A 15 -8.99 15.91 -5.41
C ILE A 15 -9.03 17.35 -5.93
N GLY A 16 -7.86 17.95 -6.20
CA GLY A 16 -7.77 19.30 -6.75
C GLY A 16 -8.47 19.43 -8.11
N VAL A 17 -8.31 18.44 -8.99
CA VAL A 17 -9.01 18.39 -10.29
C VAL A 17 -10.52 18.27 -10.09
N ALA A 18 -10.99 17.41 -9.17
CA ALA A 18 -12.41 17.24 -8.91
C ALA A 18 -13.06 18.52 -8.35
N LEU A 19 -12.38 19.22 -7.45
CA LEU A 19 -12.85 20.49 -6.88
C LEU A 19 -12.86 21.61 -7.93
N ALA A 20 -11.79 21.75 -8.71
CA ALA A 20 -11.72 22.73 -9.79
C ALA A 20 -12.83 22.50 -10.85
N ALA A 21 -13.14 21.23 -11.14
CA ALA A 21 -14.20 20.87 -12.06
C ALA A 21 -15.61 21.23 -11.55
N LEU A 22 -15.80 21.35 -10.23
CA LEU A 22 -17.07 21.78 -9.62
C LEU A 22 -17.24 23.30 -9.61
N GLU A 23 -16.16 24.06 -9.52
CA GLU A 23 -16.20 25.53 -9.45
C GLU A 23 -16.25 26.20 -10.82
N VAL A 24 -15.74 25.56 -11.88
CA VAL A 24 -15.73 26.13 -13.23
C VAL A 24 -17.04 25.84 -13.96
N THR A 25 -17.86 26.86 -14.18
CA THR A 25 -19.02 26.79 -15.10
C THR A 25 -18.57 26.41 -16.51
N GLY A 26 -19.05 25.27 -17.01
CA GLY A 26 -18.72 24.75 -18.34
C GLY A 26 -17.80 23.53 -18.35
N TRP A 27 -17.29 23.10 -17.18
CA TRP A 27 -16.63 21.81 -17.09
C TRP A 27 -17.63 20.66 -17.18
N PRO A 28 -17.28 19.59 -17.91
CA PRO A 28 -18.16 18.45 -18.07
C PRO A 28 -18.21 17.59 -16.82
N LEU A 29 -19.44 17.30 -16.37
CA LEU A 29 -19.74 16.51 -15.17
C LEU A 29 -19.05 15.13 -15.20
N GLU A 30 -18.79 14.60 -16.39
CA GLU A 30 -18.09 13.35 -16.63
C GLU A 30 -16.64 13.37 -16.13
N ILE A 31 -15.93 14.51 -16.24
CA ILE A 31 -14.56 14.65 -15.73
C ILE A 31 -14.55 14.64 -14.20
N THR A 32 -15.52 15.31 -13.58
CA THR A 32 -15.67 15.32 -12.11
C THR A 32 -15.93 13.91 -11.57
N VAL A 33 -16.79 13.14 -12.26
CA VAL A 33 -17.09 11.74 -11.89
C VAL A 33 -15.84 10.87 -12.01
N ILE A 34 -15.10 10.97 -13.12
CA ILE A 34 -13.87 10.19 -13.32
C ILE A 34 -12.81 10.54 -12.26
N ALA A 35 -12.61 11.83 -11.98
CA ALA A 35 -11.66 12.26 -10.96
C ALA A 35 -12.05 11.72 -9.57
N SER A 36 -13.34 11.78 -9.22
CA SER A 36 -13.84 11.29 -7.92
C SER A 36 -13.69 9.78 -7.77
N VAL A 37 -14.00 9.00 -8.81
CA VAL A 37 -13.78 7.54 -8.82
C VAL A 37 -12.29 7.21 -8.72
N GLY A 38 -11.44 7.98 -9.42
CA GLY A 38 -9.99 7.87 -9.34
C GLY A 38 -9.47 8.08 -7.91
N VAL A 39 -9.93 9.13 -7.22
CA VAL A 39 -9.57 9.40 -5.82
C VAL A 39 -9.87 8.19 -4.93
N ILE A 40 -11.07 7.60 -5.04
CA ILE A 40 -11.46 6.43 -4.25
C ILE A 40 -10.52 5.26 -4.51
N GLY A 41 -10.22 4.97 -5.78
CA GLY A 41 -9.31 3.88 -6.15
C GLY A 41 -7.90 4.05 -5.60
N PHE A 42 -7.34 5.27 -5.65
CA PHE A 42 -6.03 5.55 -5.08
C PHE A 42 -6.01 5.54 -3.55
N ILE A 43 -7.07 5.96 -2.88
CA ILE A 43 -7.21 5.83 -1.42
C ILE A 43 -7.18 4.34 -1.02
N ILE A 44 -7.95 3.50 -1.71
CA ILE A 44 -7.98 2.05 -1.45
C ILE A 44 -6.59 1.44 -1.66
N SER A 45 -5.92 1.76 -2.78
CA SER A 45 -4.55 1.31 -3.05
C SER A 45 -3.58 1.77 -1.97
N GLY A 46 -3.67 3.03 -1.54
CA GLY A 46 -2.84 3.60 -0.48
C GLY A 46 -3.05 2.92 0.88
N ALA A 47 -4.29 2.61 1.24
CA ALA A 47 -4.61 1.92 2.49
C ALA A 47 -4.02 0.50 2.53
N ILE A 48 -4.07 -0.23 1.41
CA ILE A 48 -3.47 -1.56 1.29
C ILE A 48 -1.94 -1.46 1.33
N ALA A 49 -1.34 -0.47 0.66
CA ALA A 49 0.10 -0.26 0.69
C ALA A 49 0.59 0.12 2.09
N TYR A 50 -0.17 0.93 2.83
CA TYR A 50 0.16 1.32 4.20
C TYR A 50 0.08 0.14 5.18
N SER A 51 -0.95 -0.69 5.08
CA SER A 51 -1.08 -1.87 5.94
C SER A 51 0.06 -2.87 5.71
N ALA A 52 0.52 -3.00 4.47
CA ALA A 52 1.67 -3.82 4.09
C ALA A 52 3.02 -3.26 4.58
N ALA A 53 3.11 -1.96 4.87
CA ALA A 53 4.34 -1.29 5.29
C ALA A 53 4.52 -1.26 6.82
N LYS A 54 3.59 -1.83 7.59
CA LYS A 54 3.70 -1.83 9.05
C LYS A 54 4.95 -2.59 9.51
N PRO A 55 5.72 -2.04 10.47
CA PRO A 55 6.89 -2.72 11.00
C PRO A 55 6.48 -4.03 11.67
N ILE A 56 7.25 -5.09 11.40
CA ILE A 56 7.08 -6.39 12.03
C ILE A 56 7.85 -6.35 13.36
N PRO A 57 7.21 -6.60 14.51
CA PRO A 57 7.93 -6.67 15.77
C PRO A 57 8.90 -7.85 15.73
N PHE A 58 10.19 -7.55 15.85
CA PHE A 58 11.25 -8.55 15.95
C PHE A 58 11.83 -8.46 17.36
N GLU A 59 11.50 -9.43 18.21
CA GLU A 59 12.10 -9.56 19.53
C GLU A 59 13.43 -10.29 19.42
N PHE A 60 14.46 -9.72 20.05
CA PHE A 60 15.78 -10.33 20.13
C PHE A 60 15.87 -11.19 21.40
N VAL A 61 16.25 -12.46 21.23
CA VAL A 61 16.56 -13.35 22.36
C VAL A 61 17.79 -12.82 23.09
N GLY A 62 17.76 -12.83 24.43
CA GLY A 62 18.80 -12.24 25.26
C GLY A 62 18.70 -10.72 25.44
N GLY A 63 17.67 -10.08 24.89
CA GLY A 63 17.38 -8.65 25.14
C GLY A 63 16.84 -8.35 26.54
N TYR A 64 16.50 -9.39 27.33
CA TYR A 64 16.04 -9.29 28.70
C TYR A 64 17.05 -9.95 29.65
N PRO A 65 18.00 -9.17 30.22
CA PRO A 65 19.00 -9.67 31.15
C PRO A 65 18.40 -10.36 32.39
N SER A 66 17.13 -10.07 32.70
CA SER A 66 16.38 -10.70 33.79
C SER A 66 16.22 -12.20 33.61
N ALA A 67 16.14 -12.71 32.38
CA ALA A 67 15.98 -14.14 32.10
C ALA A 67 17.29 -14.94 32.34
N TRP A 68 18.45 -14.27 32.40
CA TRP A 68 19.73 -14.94 32.60
C TRP A 68 19.94 -15.40 34.04
N PHE A 69 19.26 -14.76 35.00
CA PHE A 69 19.36 -15.16 36.41
C PHE A 69 18.79 -16.56 36.65
N ASP A 70 17.74 -16.94 35.92
CA ASP A 70 17.14 -18.27 36.01
C ASP A 70 18.07 -19.33 35.40
N ASP A 71 18.65 -19.06 34.22
CA ASP A 71 19.63 -19.96 33.58
C ASP A 71 20.90 -20.15 34.44
N ILE A 72 21.34 -19.10 35.17
CA ILE A 72 22.46 -19.17 36.12
C ILE A 72 22.07 -19.95 37.38
N ALA A 73 20.85 -19.76 37.90
CA ALA A 73 20.37 -20.47 39.07
C ALA A 73 20.21 -21.98 38.82
N GLU A 74 19.92 -22.37 37.57
CA GLU A 74 19.77 -23.76 37.14
C GLU A 74 21.08 -24.43 36.68
N ASP A 75 22.22 -23.71 36.72
CA ASP A 75 23.53 -24.17 36.22
C ASP A 75 23.46 -24.73 34.79
N LYS A 76 22.67 -24.07 33.94
CA LYS A 76 22.37 -24.55 32.60
C LYS A 76 23.63 -24.53 31.73
N PRO A 77 23.99 -25.64 31.06
CA PRO A 77 25.13 -25.67 30.18
C PRO A 77 25.01 -24.62 29.08
N MET A 78 26.10 -23.88 28.82
CA MET A 78 26.15 -22.85 27.78
C MET A 78 25.72 -23.39 26.40
N ALA A 79 26.03 -24.66 26.12
CA ALA A 79 25.61 -25.32 24.88
C ALA A 79 24.08 -25.39 24.73
N ASP A 80 23.36 -25.67 25.82
CA ASP A 80 21.89 -25.78 25.82
C ASP A 80 21.24 -24.39 25.70
N ALA A 81 21.79 -23.38 26.38
CA ALA A 81 21.35 -21.99 26.24
C ALA A 81 21.52 -21.47 24.81
N LEU A 82 22.65 -21.79 24.16
CA LEU A 82 22.88 -21.43 22.75
C LEU A 82 21.93 -22.17 21.79
N LEU A 83 21.61 -23.44 22.07
CA LEU A 83 20.63 -24.21 21.30
C LEU A 83 19.23 -23.61 21.39
N GLU A 84 18.81 -23.19 22.58
CA GLU A 84 17.53 -22.52 22.79
C GLU A 84 17.45 -21.18 22.04
N GLN A 85 18.52 -20.38 22.09
CA GLN A 85 18.64 -19.14 21.33
C GLN A 85 18.55 -19.39 19.82
N LEU A 86 19.29 -20.39 19.30
CA LEU A 86 19.24 -20.78 17.88
C LEU A 86 17.82 -21.16 17.46
N HIS A 87 17.15 -22.01 18.23
CA HIS A 87 15.80 -22.46 17.92
C HIS A 87 14.78 -21.32 17.97
N HIS A 88 14.92 -20.38 18.90
CA HIS A 88 14.08 -19.20 18.95
C HIS A 88 14.33 -18.28 17.75
N TYR A 89 15.59 -18.01 17.39
CA TYR A 89 15.90 -17.21 16.20
C TYR A 89 15.38 -17.84 14.92
N GLU A 90 15.47 -19.16 14.79
CA GLU A 90 14.89 -19.89 13.67
C GLU A 90 13.38 -19.65 13.57
N LYS A 91 12.64 -19.77 14.69
CA LYS A 91 11.20 -19.47 14.74
C LYS A 91 10.89 -18.02 14.34
N MET A 92 11.70 -17.06 14.80
CA MET A 92 11.50 -15.64 14.48
C MET A 92 11.81 -15.33 13.02
N LEU A 93 12.83 -15.96 12.44
CA LEU A 93 13.15 -15.86 11.01
C LEU A 93 12.02 -16.44 10.15
N GLN A 94 11.46 -17.58 10.53
CA GLN A 94 10.32 -18.18 9.81
C GLN A 94 9.09 -17.27 9.87
N LYS A 95 8.75 -16.71 11.04
CA LYS A 95 7.66 -15.74 11.19
C LYS A 95 7.90 -14.47 10.37
N ASN A 96 9.12 -13.95 10.37
CA ASN A 96 9.48 -12.76 9.60
C ASN A 96 9.31 -13.04 8.10
N ARG A 97 9.81 -14.17 7.60
CA ARG A 97 9.64 -14.58 6.20
C ARG A 97 8.17 -14.66 5.79
N ALA A 98 7.33 -15.31 6.60
CA ALA A 98 5.89 -15.40 6.33
C ALA A 98 5.22 -14.01 6.27
N SER A 99 5.63 -13.11 7.17
CA SER A 99 5.11 -11.73 7.20
C SER A 99 5.63 -10.88 6.04
N MET A 100 6.88 -11.07 5.60
CA MET A 100 7.42 -10.44 4.39
C MET A 100 6.66 -10.91 3.14
N ASP A 101 6.37 -12.21 3.03
CA ASP A 101 5.59 -12.76 1.91
C ASP A 101 4.15 -12.23 1.90
N ALA A 102 3.52 -12.10 3.07
CA ALA A 102 2.21 -11.45 3.20
C ALA A 102 2.24 -9.98 2.77
N SER A 103 3.27 -9.24 3.20
CA SER A 103 3.47 -7.83 2.85
C SER A 103 3.73 -7.65 1.35
N ALA A 104 4.53 -8.53 0.75
CA ALA A 104 4.80 -8.52 -0.69
C ALA A 104 3.52 -8.78 -1.51
N ARG A 105 2.69 -9.74 -1.09
CA ARG A 105 1.38 -9.99 -1.71
C ARG A 105 0.45 -8.79 -1.59
N ALA A 106 0.38 -8.17 -0.41
CA ALA A 106 -0.43 -6.98 -0.20
C ALA A 106 0.05 -5.80 -1.07
N LEU A 107 1.36 -5.59 -1.20
CA LEU A 107 1.94 -4.56 -2.06
C LEU A 107 1.62 -4.83 -3.55
N LYS A 108 1.69 -6.09 -3.99
CA LYS A 108 1.28 -6.47 -5.34
C LYS A 108 -0.19 -6.15 -5.59
N ASN A 109 -1.07 -6.45 -4.63
CA ASN A 109 -2.49 -6.13 -4.74
C ASN A 109 -2.74 -4.62 -4.78
N ALA A 110 -2.00 -3.83 -3.97
CA ALA A 110 -2.06 -2.38 -4.02
C ALA A 110 -1.66 -1.83 -5.40
N ALA A 111 -0.59 -2.37 -5.99
CA ALA A 111 -0.14 -2.01 -7.34
C ALA A 111 -1.17 -2.38 -8.41
N THR A 112 -1.78 -3.56 -8.33
CA THR A 112 -2.86 -3.97 -9.23
C THR A 112 -4.07 -3.04 -9.12
N ALA A 113 -4.49 -2.69 -7.90
CA ALA A 113 -5.60 -1.76 -7.68
C ALA A 113 -5.32 -0.37 -8.26
N ALA A 114 -4.10 0.15 -8.08
CA ALA A 114 -3.68 1.41 -8.70
C ALA A 114 -3.70 1.30 -10.23
N GLY A 115 -3.15 0.21 -10.79
CA GLY A 115 -3.14 -0.03 -12.24
C GLY A 115 -4.55 -0.11 -12.84
N LEU A 116 -5.47 -0.80 -12.17
CA LEU A 116 -6.89 -0.87 -12.58
C LEU A 116 -7.55 0.51 -12.51
N THR A 117 -7.28 1.27 -11.45
CA THR A 117 -7.82 2.64 -11.30
C THR A 117 -7.37 3.52 -12.46
N VAL A 118 -6.08 3.52 -12.79
CA VAL A 118 -5.52 4.26 -13.93
C VAL A 118 -6.12 3.77 -15.25
N GLY A 119 -6.20 2.45 -15.45
CA GLY A 119 -6.74 1.87 -16.68
C GLY A 119 -8.19 2.25 -16.92
N CYS A 120 -9.06 2.10 -15.91
CA CYS A 120 -10.48 2.43 -16.02
C CYS A 120 -10.70 3.95 -16.20
N CYS A 121 -10.01 4.79 -15.41
CA CYS A 121 -10.16 6.24 -15.52
C CYS A 121 -9.61 6.76 -16.86
N GLY A 122 -8.45 6.27 -17.27
CA GLY A 122 -7.81 6.63 -18.54
C GLY A 122 -8.65 6.23 -19.75
N ALA A 123 -9.14 4.98 -19.80
CA ALA A 123 -10.00 4.51 -20.88
C ALA A 123 -11.31 5.33 -20.97
N SER A 124 -11.92 5.64 -19.83
CA SER A 124 -13.14 6.45 -19.78
C SER A 124 -12.90 7.87 -20.30
N ALA A 125 -11.79 8.50 -19.90
CA ALA A 125 -11.42 9.84 -20.37
C ALA A 125 -11.19 9.89 -21.89
N VAL A 126 -10.52 8.87 -22.46
CA VAL A 126 -10.30 8.76 -23.91
C VAL A 126 -11.62 8.53 -24.65
N MET A 127 -12.50 7.67 -24.15
CA MET A 127 -13.82 7.44 -24.76
C MET A 127 -14.65 8.73 -24.81
N ILE A 128 -14.66 9.51 -23.73
CA ILE A 128 -15.39 10.78 -23.68
C ILE A 128 -14.79 11.80 -24.65
N SER A 129 -13.46 11.92 -24.74
CA SER A 129 -12.83 12.87 -25.65
C SER A 129 -13.11 12.52 -27.12
N VAL A 130 -13.05 11.24 -27.48
CA VAL A 130 -13.40 10.77 -28.82
C VAL A 130 -14.87 11.05 -29.13
N PHE A 131 -15.79 10.71 -28.22
CA PHE A 131 -17.22 10.93 -28.44
C PHE A 131 -17.55 12.42 -28.64
N ARG A 132 -16.94 13.30 -27.84
CA ARG A 132 -17.08 14.77 -27.99
C ARG A 132 -16.56 15.27 -29.31
N THR A 133 -15.40 14.77 -29.74
CA THR A 133 -14.78 15.16 -31.01
C THR A 133 -15.67 14.76 -32.19
N VAL A 134 -16.19 13.52 -32.16
CA VAL A 134 -17.12 13.02 -33.19
C VAL A 134 -18.43 13.82 -33.19
N ALA A 135 -19.00 14.10 -32.01
CA ALA A 135 -20.22 14.90 -31.90
C ALA A 135 -20.03 16.32 -32.44
N SER A 136 -18.89 16.96 -32.18
CA SER A 136 -18.59 18.30 -32.72
C SER A 136 -18.41 18.33 -34.25
N LEU A 137 -17.91 17.23 -34.84
CA LEU A 137 -17.77 17.11 -36.29
C LEU A 137 -19.10 16.83 -36.99
N ALA A 138 -20.09 16.28 -36.28
CA ALA A 138 -21.41 15.97 -36.82
C ALA A 138 -22.39 17.17 -36.77
N THR A 139 -22.11 18.18 -35.95
CA THR A 139 -22.96 19.36 -35.75
C THR A 139 -22.42 20.66 -36.38
N GLY A 140 -21.20 20.63 -36.93
CA GLY A 140 -20.60 21.73 -37.70
C GLY A 140 -20.75 21.52 -39.20
#